data_AF-A0A9D9WZ29-F1
#
_entry.id   AF-A0A9D9WZ29-F1
#
_cell.length_a   1.000
_cell.length_b   1.000
_cell.length_c   1.000
_cell.angle_alpha   90.00
_cell.angle_beta   90.00
_cell.angle_gamma   90.00
#
_symmetry.space_group_name_H-M   'P 1'
#
loop_
_entity.id
_entity.type
_entity.pdbx_description
1 polymer ?
#
loop_
_entity_poly.entity_id
_entity_poly.type
_entity_poly.pdbx_seq_one_letter_code
_entity_poly.pdbx_strand_id
1 'polypeptide(L)' 'METYKAKIRGDHVVWNGEAPGKPELESERDVLITLLPKNASSAVSRPSGLAAGEFVVPDDFDAPLPPELIAEFEN' A
#
# COMPACT_ATOMS: atom_id res chain seq x y z
N MET A 1 -8.20 -4.63 10.04
CA MET A 1 -8.66 -4.06 8.77
C MET A 1 -8.67 -5.18 7.74
N GLU A 2 -9.84 -5.57 7.26
CA GLU A 2 -9.99 -6.67 6.31
C GLU A 2 -10.08 -6.10 4.90
N THR A 3 -9.43 -6.76 3.93
CA THR A 3 -9.41 -6.31 2.53
C THR A 3 -10.23 -7.27 1.67
N TYR A 4 -11.19 -6.72 0.93
CA TYR A 4 -12.10 -7.49 0.10
C TYR A 4 -11.95 -7.09 -1.37
N LYS A 5 -12.03 -8.08 -2.28
CA LYS A 5 -11.95 -7.85 -3.73
C LYS A 5 -13.33 -7.68 -4.33
N ALA A 6 -13.58 -6.54 -4.95
CA ALA A 6 -14.78 -6.24 -5.71
C ALA A 6 -14.47 -5.77 -7.13
N LYS A 7 -15.49 -5.71 -7.98
CA LYS A 7 -15.48 -5.07 -9.29
C LYS A 7 -16.58 -4.03 -9.34
N ILE A 8 -16.36 -2.94 -10.08
CA ILE A 8 -17.39 -1.94 -10.35
C ILE A 8 -18.03 -2.25 -11.70
N ARG A 9 -19.36 -2.28 -11.74
CA ARG A 9 -20.18 -2.43 -12.95
C ARG A 9 -21.20 -1.29 -13.00
N GLY A 10 -20.92 -0.28 -13.82
CA GLY A 10 -21.72 0.95 -13.81
C GLY A 10 -21.48 1.72 -12.51
N ASP A 11 -22.54 1.93 -11.76
CA ASP A 11 -22.60 2.58 -10.44
C ASP A 11 -22.64 1.58 -9.26
N HIS A 12 -22.64 0.27 -9.53
CA HIS A 12 -22.71 -0.77 -8.51
C HIS A 12 -21.36 -1.45 -8.23
N VAL A 13 -21.10 -1.74 -6.95
CA VAL A 13 -19.98 -2.58 -6.49
C VAL A 13 -20.44 -4.03 -6.39
N VAL A 14 -19.73 -4.94 -7.06
CA VAL A 14 -20.01 -6.38 -7.09
C VAL A 14 -18.84 -7.13 -6.47
N TRP A 15 -19.08 -7.83 -5.36
CA TRP A 15 -18.06 -8.62 -4.65
C TRP A 15 -17.72 -9.90 -5.41
N ASN A 16 -16.43 -10.27 -5.49
CA ASN A 16 -16.01 -11.54 -6.09
C ASN A 16 -16.08 -12.69 -5.05
N GLY A 17 -17.20 -12.80 -4.33
CA GLY A 17 -17.37 -13.72 -3.20
C GLY A 17 -18.45 -13.24 -2.24
N GLU A 18 -18.41 -13.73 -0.99
CA GLU A 18 -19.29 -13.22 0.07
C GLU A 18 -18.92 -11.76 0.40
N ALA A 19 -19.93 -10.92 0.57
CA ALA A 19 -19.74 -9.53 0.98
C ALA A 19 -19.10 -9.47 2.38
N PRO A 20 -18.41 -8.37 2.74
CA PRO A 20 -17.81 -8.18 4.07
C PRO A 20 -18.84 -8.29 5.20
N GLY A 21 -19.03 -9.49 5.74
CA GLY A 21 -20.11 -9.84 6.65
C GLY A 21 -21.49 -9.71 5.99
N LYS A 22 -22.44 -10.58 6.33
CA LYS A 22 -23.85 -10.15 6.23
C LYS A 22 -23.98 -8.94 7.15
N PRO A 23 -24.29 -7.72 6.68
CA PRO A 23 -24.70 -6.68 7.61
C PRO A 23 -25.93 -7.23 8.33
N GLU A 24 -25.89 -7.30 9.66
CA GLU A 24 -27.11 -7.37 10.44
C GLU A 24 -28.00 -6.22 9.95
N LEU A 25 -29.26 -6.55 9.67
CA LEU A 25 -30.25 -5.68 9.02
C LEU A 25 -30.07 -4.23 9.51
N GLU A 26 -29.85 -3.32 8.56
CA GLU A 26 -29.88 -1.86 8.77
C GLU A 26 -28.70 -1.19 9.49
N SER A 27 -27.50 -1.79 9.48
CA SER A 27 -26.29 -1.03 9.84
C SER A 27 -25.68 -0.32 8.63
N GLU A 28 -25.76 1.02 8.60
CA GLU A 28 -24.96 1.86 7.71
C GLU A 28 -23.48 1.78 8.10
N ARG A 29 -22.57 1.64 7.13
CA ARG A 29 -21.13 1.54 7.36
C ARG A 29 -20.36 2.34 6.33
N ASP A 30 -19.38 3.11 6.80
CA ASP A 30 -18.40 3.75 5.93
C ASP A 30 -17.44 2.70 5.35
N VAL A 31 -17.12 2.84 4.07
CA VAL A 31 -16.18 1.97 3.36
C VAL A 31 -15.09 2.80 2.68
N LEU A 32 -13.85 2.30 2.76
CA LEU A 32 -12.72 2.85 2.01
C LEU A 32 -12.58 2.06 0.71
N ILE A 33 -12.72 2.71 -0.44
CA ILE A 33 -12.60 2.09 -1.77
C ILE A 33 -11.39 2.68 -2.50
N THR A 34 -10.54 1.81 -3.04
CA THR A 34 -9.48 2.21 -3.98
C THR A 34 -9.87 1.85 -5.40
N LEU A 35 -9.93 2.83 -6.29
CA LEU A 35 -10.20 2.62 -7.71
C LEU A 35 -8.89 2.36 -8.46
N LEU A 36 -8.75 1.15 -9.02
CA LEU A 36 -7.62 0.80 -9.88
C LEU A 36 -8.02 0.99 -11.36
N PRO A 37 -7.11 1.45 -12.23
CA PRO A 37 -7.40 1.58 -13.65
C PRO A 37 -7.73 0.21 -14.29
N LYS A 38 -8.56 0.22 -15.34
CA LYS A 38 -9.06 -1.00 -16.02
C LYS A 38 -7.96 -1.97 -16.46
N ASN A 39 -6.79 -1.44 -16.82
CA ASN A 39 -5.59 -2.18 -17.21
C ASN A 39 -4.48 -2.08 -16.16
N ALA A 40 -4.82 -1.90 -14.88
CA ALA A 40 -3.93 -2.29 -13.80
C ALA A 40 -3.78 -3.81 -13.88
N SER A 41 -2.98 -4.28 -14.83
CA SER A 41 -2.57 -5.66 -14.93
C SER A 41 -2.03 -6.03 -13.56
N SER A 42 -2.65 -7.01 -12.92
CA SER A 42 -1.97 -7.81 -11.92
C SER A 42 -0.65 -8.28 -12.56
N ALA A 43 0.47 -7.77 -12.06
CA ALA A 43 1.83 -8.17 -12.43
C ALA A 43 2.39 -7.66 -13.78
N VAL A 44 2.51 -6.34 -13.96
CA VAL A 44 3.84 -5.90 -14.44
C VAL A 44 4.72 -5.91 -13.19
N SER A 45 5.53 -6.96 -13.04
CA SER A 45 6.60 -6.95 -12.06
C SER A 45 7.38 -5.66 -12.31
N ARG A 46 7.47 -4.78 -11.31
CA ARG A 46 8.29 -3.59 -11.45
C ARG A 46 9.70 -4.10 -11.79
N PRO A 47 10.30 -3.67 -12.92
CA PRO A 47 11.63 -4.13 -13.24
C PRO A 47 12.55 -3.80 -12.07
N SER A 48 13.22 -4.82 -11.54
CA SER A 48 14.16 -4.65 -10.44
C SER A 48 15.36 -3.86 -10.96
N GLY A 49 15.88 -2.95 -10.15
CA GLY A 49 17.07 -2.18 -10.53
C GLY A 49 16.82 -1.06 -11.54
N LEU A 50 15.64 -0.44 -11.53
CA LEU A 50 15.36 0.79 -12.31
C LEU A 50 16.41 1.90 -12.11
N ALA A 51 17.06 1.91 -10.95
CA ALA A 51 18.15 2.82 -10.60
C ALA A 51 19.42 2.06 -10.19
N ALA A 52 19.62 0.84 -10.71
CA ALA A 52 20.81 0.05 -10.42
C ALA A 52 22.07 0.78 -10.91
N GLY A 53 23.00 1.05 -9.99
CA GLY A 53 24.24 1.77 -10.31
C GLY A 53 24.09 3.29 -10.43
N GLU A 54 22.89 3.86 -10.30
CA GLU A 54 22.70 5.31 -10.24
C GLU A 54 23.06 5.89 -8.87
N PHE A 55 22.96 5.09 -7.81
CA PHE A 55 23.31 5.48 -6.46
C PHE A 55 24.66 4.88 -6.05
N VAL A 56 25.56 5.74 -5.58
CA VAL A 56 26.82 5.33 -4.94
C VAL A 56 26.60 5.41 -3.44
N VAL A 57 26.84 4.31 -2.73
CA VAL A 57 26.87 4.31 -1.27
C VAL A 57 28.17 4.99 -0.83
N PRO A 58 28.11 6.07 -0.04
CA PRO A 58 29.31 6.67 0.52
C PRO A 58 30.09 5.69 1.40
N ASP A 59 31.42 5.81 1.42
CA ASP A 59 32.30 4.93 2.22
C ASP A 59 31.99 4.99 3.73
N ASP A 60 31.37 6.07 4.19
CA ASP A 60 31.02 6.35 5.58
C ASP A 60 29.54 6.08 5.90
N PHE A 61 28.79 5.40 5.03
CA PHE A 61 27.37 5.11 5.27
C PHE A 61 27.12 4.32 6.56
N ASP A 62 28.02 3.39 6.89
CA ASP A 62 27.95 2.57 8.11
C ASP A 62 28.65 3.24 9.32
N ALA A 63 29.12 4.50 9.17
CA ALA A 63 29.71 5.23 10.27
C ALA A 63 28.65 5.53 11.35
N PRO A 64 29.06 5.62 12.64
CA PRO A 64 28.14 6.00 13.70
C PRO A 64 27.55 7.39 13.42
N LEU A 65 26.28 7.56 13.78
CA LEU A 65 25.62 8.85 13.70
C LEU A 65 26.35 9.89 14.58
N PRO A 66 26.36 11.17 14.17
CA PRO A 66 26.89 12.25 15.00
C PRO A 66 26.24 12.31 16.40
N PRO A 67 27.01 12.59 17.47
CA PRO A 67 26.50 12.59 18.84
C PRO A 67 25.30 13.53 19.06
N GLU A 68 25.29 14.68 18.40
CA GLU A 68 24.21 15.66 18.45
C GLU A 68 22.90 15.12 17.89
N LEU A 69 22.95 14.27 16.85
CA LEU A 69 21.77 13.64 16.27
C LEU A 69 21.28 12.50 17.15
N ILE A 70 22.17 11.69 17.72
CA ILE A 70 21.79 10.60 18.65
C ILE A 70 21.03 11.17 19.85
N ALA A 71 21.49 12.31 20.39
CA ALA A 71 20.86 12.98 21.52
C ALA A 71 19.41 13.42 21.26
N GLU A 72 18.99 13.58 19.99
CA GLU A 72 17.59 13.89 19.65
C GLU A 72 16.65 12.70 19.86
N PHE A 73 17.16 11.46 19.84
CA PHE A 73 16.35 10.23 19.93
C PHE A 73 16.31 9.61 21.35
N GLU A 74 17.19 10.04 22.26
CA GLU A 74 17.32 9.46 23.61
C GLU A 74 16.59 10.27 24.71
N ASN A 75 15.70 11.19 24.34
CA ASN A 75 14.91 12.03 25.27
C ASN A 75 13.52 11.45 25.60
#